data_AF-A0A496XG10-F1
#
_entry.id   AF-A0A496XG10-F1
#
_cell.length_a   1.000
_cell.length_b   1.000
_cell.length_c   1.000
_cell.angle_alpha   90.00
_cell.angle_beta   90.00
_cell.angle_gamma   90.00
#
_symmetry.space_group_name_H-M   'P 1'
#
loop_
_entity.id
_entity.type
_entity.pdbx_description
1 polymer ?
#
loop_
_entity_poly.entity_id
_entity_poly.type
_entity_poly.pdbx_seq_one_letter_code
_entity_poly.pdbx_strand_id
1 'polypeptide(L)'
;MAFKKPDQGNQVTLGGYTGPTNVELDPYATHWDRFGVGGLQCYELLSERNSISENRRQPGMLVWVEETQEYYKLSFDTITWIVFIGGGGGEDKNYVHVQSMASAIWQVAHNLGKMVSVTVVDTGGNTVEGSVTHDDLNNVTIEFSAPFTGQVFCN
;
A
#
# COMPACT_ATOMS: atom_id res chain seq x y z
N MET A 1 43.43 -51.05 -15.29
CA MET A 1 43.36 -49.58 -15.40
C MET A 1 43.41 -49.03 -13.98
N ALA A 2 44.51 -48.36 -13.59
CA ALA A 2 44.69 -47.85 -12.24
C ALA A 2 44.12 -46.44 -12.13
N PHE A 3 43.18 -46.21 -11.22
CA PHE A 3 42.64 -44.88 -10.92
C PHE A 3 43.76 -44.04 -10.27
N LYS A 4 44.26 -43.03 -10.99
CA LYS A 4 45.12 -42.00 -10.40
C LYS A 4 44.27 -41.16 -9.44
N LYS A 5 44.71 -41.06 -8.19
CA LYS A 5 44.13 -40.15 -7.19
C LYS A 5 44.28 -38.71 -7.72
N PRO A 6 43.29 -37.82 -7.54
CA PRO A 6 43.40 -36.43 -7.98
C PRO A 6 44.58 -35.77 -7.26
N ASP A 7 45.42 -35.08 -8.04
CA ASP A 7 46.58 -34.37 -7.54
C ASP A 7 46.11 -33.21 -6.65
N GLN A 8 46.42 -33.27 -5.35
CA GLN A 8 45.98 -32.26 -4.38
C GLN A 8 46.65 -30.89 -4.59
N GLY A 9 47.60 -30.79 -5.51
CA GLY A 9 48.27 -29.53 -5.88
C GLY A 9 47.52 -28.66 -6.89
N ASN A 10 46.53 -29.21 -7.62
CA ASN A 10 45.76 -28.43 -8.59
C ASN A 10 44.51 -27.84 -7.94
N GLN A 11 44.66 -26.65 -7.34
CA GLN A 11 43.51 -25.82 -7.02
C GLN A 11 42.90 -25.29 -8.32
N VAL A 12 41.75 -25.82 -8.71
CA VAL A 12 40.87 -25.14 -9.67
C VAL A 12 40.27 -23.96 -8.91
N THR A 13 40.83 -22.77 -9.09
CA THR A 13 40.21 -21.54 -8.62
C THR A 13 38.93 -21.37 -9.42
N LEU A 14 37.78 -21.61 -8.77
CA LEU A 14 36.49 -21.19 -9.30
C LEU A 14 36.56 -19.65 -9.34
N GLY A 15 36.81 -19.08 -10.51
CA GLY A 15 36.95 -17.63 -10.73
C GLY A 15 35.64 -16.85 -10.57
N GLY A 16 34.68 -17.38 -9.81
CA GLY A 16 33.39 -16.76 -9.55
C GLY A 16 33.16 -16.67 -8.05
N TYR A 17 32.89 -15.45 -7.57
CA TYR A 17 32.45 -15.22 -6.20
C TYR A 17 31.08 -15.89 -5.99
N THR A 18 31.01 -16.87 -5.09
CA THR A 18 29.76 -17.50 -4.64
C THR A 18 29.18 -16.80 -3.40
N GLY A 19 29.28 -15.47 -3.35
CA GLY A 19 28.76 -14.63 -2.26
C GLY A 19 27.74 -13.61 -2.77
N PRO A 20 26.94 -12.98 -1.90
CA PRO A 20 26.06 -11.88 -2.30
C PRO A 20 26.90 -10.80 -2.99
N THR A 21 26.34 -10.27 -4.08
CA THR A 21 27.01 -9.37 -5.03
C THR A 21 27.71 -8.23 -4.31
N ASN A 22 29.03 -8.10 -4.49
CA ASN A 22 29.77 -6.95 -3.97
C ASN A 22 29.39 -5.72 -4.80
N VAL A 23 28.71 -4.75 -4.18
CA VAL A 23 28.24 -3.50 -4.79
C VAL A 23 29.37 -2.60 -5.29
N GLU A 24 30.61 -2.81 -4.85
CA GLU A 24 31.79 -2.05 -5.27
C GLU A 24 32.51 -2.69 -6.47
N LEU A 25 32.36 -4.00 -6.68
CA LEU A 25 33.07 -4.75 -7.72
C LEU A 25 32.15 -5.18 -8.89
N ASP A 26 30.83 -5.18 -8.69
CA ASP A 26 29.86 -5.51 -9.74
C ASP A 26 29.12 -4.25 -10.21
N PRO A 27 29.40 -3.77 -11.44
CA PRO A 27 28.72 -2.61 -12.01
C PRO A 27 27.21 -2.82 -12.17
N TYR A 28 26.73 -4.07 -12.20
CA TYR A 28 25.33 -4.40 -12.44
C TYR A 28 24.74 -5.17 -11.27
N ALA A 29 23.44 -4.98 -11.04
CA ALA A 29 22.68 -5.88 -10.20
C ALA A 29 22.70 -7.29 -10.85
N THR A 30 23.18 -8.34 -10.16
CA THR A 30 23.05 -9.73 -10.67
C THR A 30 21.61 -10.24 -10.65
N HIS A 31 20.72 -9.50 -10.00
CA HIS A 31 19.31 -9.80 -9.72
C HIS A 31 18.39 -8.91 -10.56
N TRP A 32 18.63 -8.81 -11.87
CA TRP A 32 17.59 -8.32 -12.79
C TRP A 32 16.44 -9.33 -12.77
N ASP A 33 15.18 -8.87 -12.76
CA ASP A 33 13.99 -9.73 -12.68
C ASP A 33 13.95 -10.84 -13.76
N ARG A 34 14.63 -10.63 -14.91
CA ARG A 34 14.82 -11.65 -15.95
C ARG A 34 15.62 -12.89 -15.51
N PHE A 35 16.29 -12.84 -14.36
CA PHE A 35 17.14 -13.91 -13.81
C PHE A 35 16.59 -14.54 -12.51
N GLY A 36 15.32 -14.27 -12.16
CA GLY A 36 14.53 -15.19 -11.33
C GLY A 36 14.63 -15.04 -9.81
N VAL A 37 15.10 -13.91 -9.26
CA VAL A 37 15.07 -13.66 -7.81
C VAL A 37 14.83 -12.18 -7.49
N GLY A 38 13.71 -11.62 -7.97
CA GLY A 38 13.26 -10.26 -7.68
C GLY A 38 12.80 -10.13 -6.22
N GLY A 39 13.75 -10.04 -5.29
CA GLY A 39 13.48 -9.82 -3.87
C GLY A 39 13.31 -8.32 -3.56
N LEU A 40 12.35 -8.00 -2.69
CA LEU A 40 12.21 -6.66 -2.10
C LEU A 40 13.50 -6.34 -1.32
N GLN A 41 14.15 -5.23 -1.66
CA GLN A 41 15.32 -4.75 -0.91
C GLN A 41 14.84 -3.97 0.32
N CYS A 42 15.52 -4.18 1.45
CA CYS A 42 15.30 -3.46 2.69
C CYS A 42 16.53 -2.60 2.99
N TYR A 43 16.31 -1.34 3.35
CA TYR A 43 17.32 -0.41 3.84
C TYR A 43 16.90 0.18 5.17
N GLU A 44 17.87 0.47 6.02
CA GLU A 44 17.58 1.07 7.33
C GLU A 44 17.27 2.56 7.16
N LEU A 45 17.98 3.26 6.27
CA LEU A 45 17.91 4.72 6.10
C LEU A 45 17.54 5.16 4.68
N LEU A 46 16.89 6.33 4.55
CA LEU A 46 16.61 6.96 3.24
C LEU A 46 17.88 7.30 2.46
N SER A 47 18.96 7.64 3.16
CA SER A 47 20.26 7.96 2.56
C SER A 47 20.89 6.74 1.87
N GLU A 48 20.68 5.54 2.41
CA GLU A 48 21.15 4.27 1.83
C GLU A 48 20.34 3.89 0.58
N ARG A 49 19.03 4.10 0.60
CA ARG A 49 18.21 3.98 -0.61
C ARG A 49 18.66 4.96 -1.70
N ASN A 50 18.97 6.21 -1.32
CA ASN A 50 19.41 7.22 -2.29
C ASN A 50 20.81 6.96 -2.86
N SER A 51 21.66 6.21 -2.14
CA SER A 51 23.01 5.85 -2.60
C SER A 51 23.03 4.66 -3.57
N ILE A 52 21.88 4.05 -3.87
CA ILE A 52 21.78 3.00 -4.90
C ILE A 52 22.27 3.56 -6.23
N SER A 53 23.29 2.93 -6.80
CA SER A 53 23.88 3.32 -8.09
C SER A 53 22.88 3.18 -9.24
N GLU A 54 22.98 4.07 -10.23
CA GLU A 54 22.05 4.12 -11.37
C GLU A 54 21.96 2.79 -12.14
N ASN A 55 23.08 2.07 -12.25
CA ASN A 55 23.12 0.76 -12.91
C ASN A 55 22.33 -0.34 -12.19
N ARG A 56 21.98 -0.12 -10.91
CA ARG A 56 21.20 -1.05 -10.09
C ARG A 56 19.74 -0.60 -9.94
N ARG A 57 19.36 0.51 -10.55
CA ARG A 57 18.00 1.06 -10.55
C ARG A 57 17.22 0.54 -11.75
N GLN A 58 16.00 0.11 -11.50
CA GLN A 58 15.07 -0.30 -12.56
C GLN A 58 13.72 0.38 -12.37
N PRO A 59 13.07 0.86 -13.46
CA PRO A 59 11.70 1.35 -13.37
C PRO A 59 10.78 0.36 -12.67
N GLY A 60 10.06 0.81 -11.65
CA GLY A 60 9.15 -0.03 -10.88
C GLY A 60 9.79 -0.85 -9.76
N MET A 61 11.10 -0.72 -9.53
CA MET A 61 11.80 -1.29 -8.38
C MET A 61 11.13 -0.87 -7.06
N LEU A 62 10.83 -1.84 -6.20
CA LEU A 62 10.26 -1.63 -4.87
C LEU A 62 11.31 -1.84 -3.79
N VAL A 63 11.34 -0.91 -2.84
CA VAL A 63 12.29 -0.89 -1.73
C VAL A 63 11.56 -0.56 -0.44
N TRP A 64 11.82 -1.29 0.63
CA TRP A 64 11.38 -0.94 1.99
C TRP A 64 12.44 -0.10 2.68
N VAL A 65 12.01 0.91 3.44
CA VAL A 65 12.87 1.74 4.28
C VAL A 65 12.38 1.68 5.72
N GLU A 66 13.22 1.17 6.64
CA GLU A 66 12.87 1.02 8.06
C GLU A 66 12.68 2.37 8.76
N GLU A 67 13.50 3.39 8.43
CA GLU A 67 13.38 4.75 8.99
C GLU A 67 11.99 5.36 8.83
N THR A 68 11.36 5.17 7.67
CA THR A 68 10.02 5.71 7.38
C THR A 68 8.91 4.67 7.53
N GLN A 69 9.27 3.39 7.68
CA GLN A 69 8.36 2.25 7.63
C GLN A 69 7.45 2.26 6.38
N GLU A 70 8.04 2.60 5.23
CA GLU A 70 7.30 2.74 3.97
C GLU A 70 7.97 1.98 2.82
N TYR A 71 7.14 1.52 1.88
CA TYR A 71 7.60 1.08 0.59
C TYR A 71 7.81 2.29 -0.33
N TYR A 72 8.90 2.30 -1.09
CA TYR A 72 9.16 3.24 -2.16
C TYR A 72 9.24 2.50 -3.49
N LYS A 73 8.58 3.05 -4.50
CA LYS A 73 8.66 2.61 -5.89
C LYS A 73 9.49 3.59 -6.69
N LEU A 74 10.44 3.07 -7.47
CA LEU A 74 11.19 3.89 -8.41
C LEU A 74 10.35 4.19 -9.66
N SER A 75 10.29 5.45 -10.05
CA SER A 75 9.55 5.92 -11.22
C SER A 75 10.23 5.52 -12.53
N PHE A 76 9.54 5.72 -13.66
CA PHE A 76 10.09 5.43 -14.99
C PHE A 76 11.35 6.21 -15.32
N ASP A 77 11.55 7.36 -14.68
CA ASP A 77 12.75 8.19 -14.82
C ASP A 77 13.98 7.62 -14.11
N THR A 78 13.87 6.53 -13.35
CA THR A 78 14.94 5.89 -12.55
C THR A 78 15.58 6.79 -11.49
N ILE A 79 14.97 7.93 -11.19
CA ILE A 79 15.49 8.95 -10.28
C ILE A 79 14.50 9.21 -9.16
N THR A 80 13.22 9.30 -9.48
CA THR A 80 12.18 9.71 -8.54
C THR A 80 11.63 8.52 -7.79
N TRP A 81 11.82 8.52 -6.47
CA TRP A 81 11.18 7.58 -5.56
C TRP A 81 9.81 8.13 -5.12
N ILE A 82 8.76 7.38 -5.39
CA ILE A 82 7.41 7.66 -4.90
C ILE A 82 7.08 6.68 -3.77
N VAL A 83 6.37 7.14 -2.74
CA VAL A 83 5.84 6.23 -1.72
C VAL A 83 4.87 5.27 -2.41
N PHE A 84 5.16 3.98 -2.32
CA PHE A 84 4.29 2.93 -2.80
C PHE A 84 3.26 2.60 -1.75
N ILE A 85 2.11 3.23 -1.90
CA ILE A 85 0.91 2.86 -1.17
C ILE A 85 0.42 1.59 -1.87
N GLY A 86 0.88 0.42 -1.40
CA GLY A 86 0.41 -0.86 -1.90
C GLY A 86 -1.13 -0.87 -1.91
N GLY A 87 -1.73 -1.54 -2.88
CA GLY A 87 -3.18 -1.70 -2.99
C GLY A 87 -3.79 -2.56 -1.87
N GLY A 88 -3.30 -2.42 -0.63
CA GLY A 88 -4.03 -2.82 0.56
C GLY A 88 -5.20 -1.86 0.70
N GLY A 89 -6.41 -2.44 0.71
CA GLY A 89 -7.67 -1.70 0.72
C GLY A 89 -7.58 -0.49 1.64
N GLY A 90 -7.83 0.69 1.07
CA GLY A 90 -7.91 1.91 1.86
C GLY A 90 -8.81 1.65 3.06
N GLU A 91 -8.36 2.11 4.23
CA GLU A 91 -9.14 2.04 5.46
C GLU A 91 -10.60 2.31 5.16
N ASP A 92 -11.49 1.46 5.66
CA ASP A 92 -12.91 1.60 5.38
C ASP A 92 -13.37 2.97 5.90
N LYS A 93 -13.65 3.88 4.97
CA LYS A 93 -13.98 5.24 5.32
C LYS A 93 -15.41 5.25 5.86
N ASN A 94 -15.56 5.68 7.11
CA ASN A 94 -16.85 5.88 7.75
C ASN A 94 -17.14 7.37 7.99
N TYR A 95 -18.41 7.69 8.19
CA TYR A 95 -18.87 9.04 8.53
C TYR A 95 -20.06 8.96 9.49
N VAL A 96 -20.11 9.85 10.48
CA VAL A 96 -21.23 9.96 11.41
C VAL A 96 -21.85 11.35 11.29
N HIS A 97 -23.11 11.40 10.87
CA HIS A 97 -23.90 12.62 10.84
C HIS A 97 -24.73 12.73 12.11
N VAL A 98 -24.70 13.88 12.79
CA VAL A 98 -25.55 14.14 13.96
C VAL A 98 -26.65 15.09 13.56
N GLN A 99 -27.90 14.62 13.62
CA GLN A 99 -29.08 15.44 13.40
C GLN A 99 -29.57 16.00 14.73
N SER A 100 -29.16 17.23 15.04
CA SER A 100 -29.51 17.93 16.28
C SER A 100 -30.92 18.55 16.28
N MET A 101 -31.48 18.80 15.10
CA MET A 101 -32.82 19.39 14.93
C MET A 101 -33.79 18.37 14.35
N ALA A 102 -34.97 18.24 14.95
CA ALA A 102 -35.96 17.28 14.51
C ALA A 102 -36.38 17.56 13.06
N SER A 103 -36.15 16.59 12.18
CA SER A 103 -36.53 16.68 10.76
C SER A 103 -37.02 15.33 10.27
N ALA A 104 -37.96 15.34 9.33
CA ALA A 104 -38.39 14.15 8.62
C ALA A 104 -37.52 13.86 7.39
N ILE A 105 -36.78 14.86 6.89
CA ILE A 105 -35.89 14.75 5.75
C ILE A 105 -34.48 15.14 6.18
N TRP A 106 -33.52 14.21 6.07
CA TRP A 106 -32.14 14.41 6.48
C TRP A 106 -31.25 14.38 5.24
N GLN A 107 -30.56 15.48 4.98
CA GLN A 107 -29.55 15.57 3.92
C GLN A 107 -28.17 15.36 4.54
N VAL A 108 -27.52 14.25 4.18
CA VAL A 108 -26.27 13.78 4.78
C VAL A 108 -25.14 13.87 3.77
N ALA A 109 -24.25 14.85 3.95
CA ALA A 109 -23.05 15.04 3.13
C ALA A 109 -21.84 14.31 3.75
N HIS A 110 -21.66 13.04 3.40
CA HIS A 110 -20.64 12.16 3.99
C HIS A 110 -19.26 12.27 3.32
N ASN A 111 -19.18 12.71 2.06
CA ASN A 111 -17.91 12.94 1.34
C ASN A 111 -16.95 11.72 1.25
N LEU A 112 -17.51 10.50 1.22
CA LEU A 112 -16.71 9.26 1.21
C LEU A 112 -16.32 8.80 -0.21
N GLY A 113 -16.90 9.39 -1.26
CA GLY A 113 -16.63 9.05 -2.65
C GLY A 113 -17.12 7.66 -3.06
N LYS A 114 -18.14 7.13 -2.37
CA LYS A 114 -18.71 5.80 -2.59
C LYS A 114 -20.18 5.76 -2.21
N MET A 115 -20.92 4.78 -2.75
CA MET A 115 -22.27 4.47 -2.28
C MET A 115 -22.17 3.75 -0.94
N VAL A 116 -22.62 4.41 0.13
CA VAL A 116 -22.47 3.96 1.52
C VAL A 116 -23.69 3.17 2.00
N SER A 117 -23.45 2.27 2.95
CA SER A 117 -24.50 1.69 3.79
C SER A 117 -24.83 2.64 4.93
N VAL A 118 -26.12 2.83 5.18
CA VAL A 118 -26.63 3.85 6.09
C VAL A 118 -27.38 3.16 7.22
N THR A 119 -27.08 3.56 8.46
CA THR A 119 -27.83 3.11 9.64
C THR A 119 -28.18 4.32 10.49
N VAL A 120 -29.46 4.49 10.78
CA VAL A 120 -29.96 5.64 11.54
C VAL A 120 -30.31 5.18 12.96
N VAL A 121 -29.90 5.95 13.96
CA VAL A 121 -30.14 5.67 15.37
C VAL A 121 -30.77 6.89 16.04
N ASP A 122 -31.86 6.69 16.77
CA ASP A 122 -32.52 7.75 17.54
C ASP A 122 -31.73 8.12 18.81
N THR A 123 -32.17 9.15 19.53
CA THR A 123 -31.56 9.54 20.82
C THR A 123 -31.72 8.49 21.92
N GLY A 124 -32.62 7.53 21.75
CA GLY A 124 -32.84 6.40 22.65
C GLY A 124 -31.94 5.19 22.37
N GLY A 125 -31.14 5.22 21.29
CA GLY A 125 -30.29 4.13 20.86
C GLY A 125 -30.99 3.07 20.00
N ASN A 126 -32.21 3.34 19.51
CA ASN A 126 -32.93 2.43 18.63
C ASN A 126 -32.59 2.70 17.16
N THR A 127 -32.41 1.64 16.39
CA THR A 127 -32.27 1.75 14.93
C THR A 127 -33.62 2.11 14.31
N VAL A 128 -33.63 3.12 13.44
CA VAL A 128 -34.82 3.58 12.72
C VAL A 128 -34.59 3.39 11.23
N GLU A 129 -35.54 2.76 10.55
CA GLU A 129 -35.50 2.58 9.09
C GLU A 129 -36.27 3.71 8.40
N GLY A 130 -35.68 4.26 7.34
CA GLY A 130 -36.26 5.32 6.51
C GLY A 130 -36.11 5.02 5.02
N SER A 131 -36.71 5.85 4.18
CA SER A 131 -36.47 5.80 2.74
C SER A 131 -35.13 6.45 2.44
N VAL A 132 -34.13 5.67 2.04
CA VAL A 132 -32.77 6.15 1.74
C VAL A 132 -32.62 6.32 0.23
N THR A 133 -32.23 7.52 -0.19
CA THR A 133 -31.91 7.86 -1.58
C THR A 133 -30.46 8.34 -1.67
N HIS A 134 -29.64 7.67 -2.48
CA HIS A 134 -28.28 8.12 -2.78
C HIS A 134 -28.32 9.16 -3.89
N ASP A 135 -28.12 10.43 -3.55
CA ASP A 135 -28.15 11.54 -4.51
C ASP A 135 -26.89 11.55 -5.38
N ASP A 136 -25.72 11.31 -4.77
CA ASP A 136 -24.44 11.13 -5.46
C ASP A 136 -23.44 10.31 -4.60
N LEU A 137 -22.16 10.24 -5.00
CA LEU A 137 -21.13 9.48 -4.29
C LEU A 137 -20.73 10.06 -2.90
N ASN A 138 -21.24 11.22 -2.54
CA ASN A 138 -20.89 11.98 -1.34
C ASN A 138 -22.13 12.43 -0.54
N ASN A 139 -23.34 12.31 -1.09
CA ASN A 139 -24.56 12.82 -0.50
C ASN A 139 -25.67 11.76 -0.50
N VAL A 140 -26.39 11.69 0.62
CA VAL A 140 -27.54 10.81 0.81
C VAL A 140 -28.69 11.62 1.43
N THR A 141 -29.90 11.42 0.91
CA THR A 141 -31.13 11.94 1.50
C THR A 141 -31.93 10.81 2.14
N ILE A 142 -32.34 11.00 3.39
CA ILE A 142 -33.14 10.02 4.15
C ILE A 142 -34.46 10.66 4.53
N GLU A 143 -35.57 10.00 4.21
CA GLU A 143 -36.92 10.46 4.52
C GLU A 143 -37.63 9.51 5.50
N PHE A 144 -38.30 10.09 6.49
CA PHE A 144 -39.05 9.40 7.54
C PHE A 144 -40.50 9.87 7.59
N SER A 145 -41.36 9.05 8.21
CA SER A 145 -42.79 9.37 8.39
C SER A 145 -43.05 10.48 9.42
N ALA A 146 -42.10 10.74 10.32
CA ALA A 146 -42.21 11.76 11.36
C ALA A 146 -40.84 12.39 11.65
N PRO A 147 -40.80 13.66 12.10
CA PRO A 147 -39.55 14.33 12.42
C PRO A 147 -38.98 13.88 13.76
N PHE A 148 -37.70 13.54 13.80
CA PHE A 148 -36.96 13.22 15.02
C PHE A 148 -35.48 13.63 14.92
N THR A 149 -34.78 13.53 16.04
CA THR A 149 -33.33 13.79 16.17
C THR A 149 -32.57 12.49 16.41
N GLY A 150 -31.31 12.45 16.02
CA GLY A 150 -30.50 11.25 16.16
C GLY A 150 -29.20 11.33 15.40
N GLN A 151 -28.68 10.17 15.02
CA GLN A 151 -27.40 10.04 14.33
C GLN A 151 -27.52 9.09 13.15
N VAL A 152 -26.71 9.31 12.11
CA VAL A 152 -26.59 8.42 10.95
C VAL A 152 -25.15 7.96 10.85
N PHE A 153 -24.96 6.65 10.78
CA PHE A 153 -23.68 6.02 10.52
C PHE A 153 -23.63 5.62 9.05
N CYS A 154 -22.60 6.10 8.34
CA CYS A 154 -22.32 5.79 6.94
C CYS A 154 -21.04 4.97 6.87
N ASN A 155 -21.09 3.79 6.26
CA ASN A 155 -19.95 2.93 6.02
C ASN A 155 -19.85 2.52 4.55
#